data_AF-A0A433ZZN1-F1
#
_entry.id   AF-A0A433ZZN1-F1
#
_cell.length_a   1.000
_cell.length_b   1.000
_cell.length_c   1.000
_cell.angle_alpha   90.00
_cell.angle_beta   90.00
_cell.angle_gamma   90.00
#
_symmetry.space_group_name_H-M   'P 1'
#
loop_
_entity.id
_entity.type
_entity.pdbx_description
1 polymer ?
#
loop_
_entity_poly.entity_id
_entity_poly.type
_entity_poly.pdbx_seq_one_letter_code
_entity_poly.pdbx_strand_id
1 'polypeptide(L)'
;DLGRTLLAEAYGDDKVDIAVGTSSSGSAIAMLPVALEYKKVLIVEPAVADAITGDKWNRYIFRTSRSSMQDGLAAASTLKGGSVAFLAQDYAFGRDAIKAGKDALKAT
;
A
#
# COMPACT_ATOMS: atom_id res chain seq x y z
N ASP A 1 13.05 -9.54 -1.12
CA ASP A 1 12.22 -8.92 -0.06
C ASP A 1 11.94 -9.98 0.99
N LEU A 2 12.19 -9.68 2.27
CA LEU A 2 12.03 -10.63 3.37
C LEU A 2 10.55 -10.94 3.66
N GLY A 3 9.67 -9.94 3.55
CA GLY A 3 8.23 -10.11 3.78
C GLY A 3 7.61 -11.11 2.80
N ARG A 4 8.01 -11.07 1.53
CA ARG A 4 7.62 -12.08 0.53
C ARG A 4 8.03 -13.51 0.93
N THR A 5 9.27 -13.69 1.40
CA THR A 5 9.78 -15.01 1.80
C THR A 5 9.01 -15.55 3.01
N LEU A 6 8.83 -14.73 4.05
CA LEU A 6 8.10 -15.13 5.26
C LEU A 6 6.62 -15.41 4.97
N LEU A 7 6.01 -14.70 4.03
CA LEU A 7 4.62 -14.98 3.62
C LEU A 7 4.49 -16.34 2.94
N ALA A 8 5.44 -16.69 2.07
CA ALA A 8 5.44 -17.98 1.40
C ALA A 8 5.64 -19.12 2.41
N GLU A 9 6.54 -18.95 3.37
CA GLU A 9 6.74 -19.89 4.49
C GLU A 9 5.47 -20.03 5.34
N ALA A 10 4.83 -18.92 5.73
CA ALA A 10 3.60 -18.96 6.51
C ALA A 10 2.47 -19.73 5.79
N TYR A 11 2.30 -19.51 4.48
CA TYR A 11 1.26 -20.20 3.72
C TYR A 11 1.60 -21.65 3.37
N GLY A 12 2.87 -21.93 3.06
CA GLY A 12 3.37 -23.20 2.57
C GLY A 12 3.72 -24.18 3.68
N ASP A 13 4.45 -23.73 4.69
CA ASP A 13 5.01 -24.58 5.75
C ASP A 13 4.10 -24.54 6.97
N ASP A 14 3.79 -23.35 7.48
CA ASP A 14 2.94 -23.18 8.67
C ASP A 14 1.45 -23.35 8.37
N LYS A 15 1.09 -23.45 7.08
CA LYS A 15 -0.28 -23.66 6.57
C LYS A 15 -1.30 -22.62 7.04
N VAL A 16 -0.90 -21.41 7.43
CA VAL A 16 -1.85 -20.36 7.89
C VAL A 16 -2.86 -19.99 6.80
N ASP A 17 -4.11 -19.73 7.14
CA ASP A 17 -5.15 -19.36 6.16
C ASP A 17 -5.19 -17.86 5.84
N ILE A 18 -4.77 -17.05 6.81
CA ILE A 18 -4.77 -15.58 6.75
C ILE A 18 -3.41 -15.08 7.26
N ALA A 19 -2.81 -14.17 6.52
CA ALA A 19 -1.64 -13.41 6.98
C ALA A 19 -2.01 -11.93 7.16
N VAL A 20 -1.37 -11.26 8.12
CA VAL A 20 -1.51 -9.83 8.37
C VAL A 20 -0.15 -9.15 8.26
N GLY A 21 -0.06 -8.12 7.44
CA GLY A 21 1.15 -7.33 7.22
C GLY A 21 1.25 -6.76 5.81
N THR A 22 2.21 -5.90 5.49
CA THR A 22 3.27 -5.35 6.34
C THR A 22 3.30 -3.82 6.23
N SER A 23 4.16 -3.15 7.01
CA SER A 23 4.23 -1.69 7.10
C SER A 23 4.87 -1.02 5.89
N SER A 24 5.86 -1.66 5.27
CA SER A 24 6.51 -1.11 4.09
C SER A 24 5.66 -1.33 2.85
N SER A 25 5.36 -0.24 2.13
CA SER A 25 4.62 -0.35 0.87
C SER A 25 5.38 -1.14 -0.20
N GLY A 26 6.72 -1.07 -0.22
CA GLY A 26 7.53 -1.86 -1.14
C GLY A 26 7.40 -3.36 -0.87
N SER A 27 7.46 -3.76 0.40
CA SER A 27 7.33 -5.15 0.82
C SER A 27 5.90 -5.67 0.65
N ALA A 28 4.89 -4.87 1.00
CA ALA A 28 3.49 -5.23 0.76
C ALA A 28 3.22 -5.51 -0.73
N ILE A 29 3.73 -4.67 -1.64
CA ILE A 29 3.65 -4.90 -3.08
C ILE A 29 4.34 -6.20 -3.50
N ALA A 30 5.49 -6.52 -2.91
CA ALA A 30 6.21 -7.76 -3.19
C ALA A 30 5.49 -9.02 -2.66
N MET A 31 4.62 -8.88 -1.65
CA MET A 31 3.84 -9.95 -1.03
C MET A 31 2.56 -10.29 -1.81
N LEU A 32 1.98 -9.35 -2.57
CA LEU A 32 0.68 -9.57 -3.25
C LEU A 32 0.65 -10.78 -4.18
N PRO A 33 1.69 -11.05 -5.01
CA PRO A 33 1.71 -12.23 -5.88
C PRO A 33 1.72 -13.56 -5.10
N VAL A 34 2.29 -13.58 -3.89
CA VAL A 34 2.34 -14.79 -3.06
C VAL A 34 0.94 -15.16 -2.56
N ALA A 35 0.17 -14.16 -2.10
CA ALA A 35 -1.23 -14.37 -1.74
C ALA A 35 -2.06 -14.93 -2.91
N LEU A 36 -1.79 -14.47 -4.14
CA LEU A 36 -2.44 -14.97 -5.34
C LEU A 36 -2.06 -16.41 -5.68
N GLU A 37 -0.76 -16.74 -5.62
CA GLU A 37 -0.23 -18.07 -5.91
C GLU A 37 -0.81 -19.12 -4.95
N TYR A 38 -0.78 -18.82 -3.65
CA TYR A 38 -1.29 -19.71 -2.60
C TYR A 38 -2.82 -19.66 -2.46
N LYS A 39 -3.48 -18.70 -3.09
CA LYS A 39 -4.93 -18.45 -2.98
C LYS A 39 -5.39 -18.22 -1.53
N LYS A 40 -4.60 -17.48 -0.77
CA LYS A 40 -4.80 -17.22 0.66
C LYS A 40 -4.83 -15.73 0.97
N VAL A 41 -5.61 -15.36 1.98
CA VAL A 41 -5.94 -13.97 2.27
C VAL A 41 -4.77 -13.26 2.93
N LEU A 42 -4.34 -12.14 2.33
CA LEU A 42 -3.42 -11.20 2.95
C LEU A 42 -4.16 -9.92 3.34
N ILE A 43 -4.18 -9.62 4.63
CA ILE A 43 -4.63 -8.34 5.17
C ILE A 43 -3.43 -7.40 5.26
N VAL A 44 -3.44 -6.35 4.45
CA VAL A 44 -2.39 -5.35 4.41
C VAL A 44 -2.64 -4.25 5.43
N GLU A 45 -1.69 -4.10 6.35
CA GLU A 45 -1.64 -3.07 7.37
C GLU A 45 -0.17 -2.83 7.79
N PRO A 46 0.31 -1.59 7.95
CA PRO A 46 -0.29 -0.29 7.57
C PRO A 46 0.12 0.25 6.18
N ALA A 47 0.64 -0.57 5.25
CA ALA A 47 1.14 -0.05 3.97
C ALA A 47 0.08 0.68 3.11
N VAL A 48 0.40 1.92 2.72
CA VAL A 48 -0.58 2.86 2.15
C VAL A 48 -0.50 3.07 0.63
N ALA A 49 0.54 2.57 -0.06
CA ALA A 49 0.66 2.81 -1.50
C ALA A 49 -0.60 2.39 -2.27
N ASP A 50 -1.14 3.27 -3.11
CA ASP A 50 -2.41 3.08 -3.81
C ASP A 50 -2.39 1.82 -4.68
N ALA A 51 -1.23 1.50 -5.25
CA ALA A 51 -0.99 0.30 -6.06
C ALA A 51 -1.43 -1.02 -5.39
N ILE A 52 -1.41 -1.09 -4.05
CA ILE A 52 -1.77 -2.30 -3.28
C ILE A 52 -3.21 -2.74 -3.55
N THR A 53 -4.15 -1.78 -3.57
CA THR A 53 -5.56 -2.02 -3.91
C THR A 53 -5.93 -1.39 -5.26
N GLY A 54 -4.93 -1.05 -6.06
CA GLY A 54 -5.05 -0.43 -7.38
C GLY A 54 -4.59 -1.39 -8.47
N ASP A 55 -3.59 -0.98 -9.26
CA ASP A 55 -3.09 -1.71 -10.42
C ASP A 55 -2.48 -3.08 -10.09
N LYS A 56 -1.95 -3.29 -8.88
CA LYS A 56 -1.35 -4.57 -8.44
C LYS A 56 -2.27 -5.44 -7.60
N TRP A 57 -3.51 -5.02 -7.41
CA TRP A 57 -4.47 -5.73 -6.60
C TRP A 57 -4.82 -7.11 -7.16
N ASN A 58 -5.20 -8.03 -6.26
CA ASN A 58 -5.86 -9.28 -6.61
C ASN A 58 -6.88 -9.68 -5.54
N ARG A 59 -7.76 -10.62 -5.86
CA ARG A 59 -8.93 -11.00 -5.02
C ARG A 59 -8.62 -11.47 -3.60
N TYR A 60 -7.37 -11.78 -3.27
CA TYR A 60 -6.96 -12.23 -1.95
C TYR A 60 -6.39 -11.11 -1.08
N ILE A 61 -6.35 -9.87 -1.59
CA ILE A 61 -5.78 -8.71 -0.92
C ILE A 61 -6.90 -7.85 -0.33
N PHE A 62 -6.81 -7.62 0.97
CA PHE A 62 -7.67 -6.69 1.70
C PHE A 62 -6.78 -5.71 2.42
N ARG A 63 -7.08 -4.41 2.34
CA ARG A 63 -6.37 -3.37 3.10
C ARG A 63 -7.33 -2.76 4.10
N THR A 64 -6.91 -2.72 5.37
CA THR A 64 -7.67 -2.11 6.46
C THR A 64 -7.27 -0.67 6.73
N SER A 65 -6.06 -0.28 6.32
CA SER A 65 -5.51 1.06 6.46
C SER A 65 -6.00 1.99 5.35
N ARG A 66 -5.74 3.28 5.58
CA ARG A 66 -5.89 4.33 4.57
C ARG A 66 -4.90 4.17 3.40
N SER A 67 -5.21 4.82 2.28
CA SER A 67 -4.33 4.91 1.12
C SER A 67 -3.64 6.27 1.00
N SER A 68 -2.58 6.35 0.19
CA SER A 68 -1.92 7.62 -0.14
C SER A 68 -2.90 8.65 -0.71
N MET A 69 -3.83 8.23 -1.57
CA MET A 69 -4.86 9.14 -2.10
C MET A 69 -5.79 9.69 -1.01
N GLN A 70 -6.19 8.86 -0.04
CA GLN A 70 -7.02 9.33 1.06
C GLN A 70 -6.28 10.36 1.92
N ASP A 71 -4.98 10.14 2.17
CA ASP A 71 -4.13 11.12 2.84
C ASP A 71 -3.95 12.41 2.04
N GLY A 72 -3.74 12.28 0.73
CA GLY A 72 -3.62 13.41 -0.18
C GLY A 72 -4.87 14.28 -0.19
N LEU A 73 -6.06 13.68 -0.31
CA LEU A 73 -7.34 14.39 -0.29
C LEU A 73 -7.59 15.08 1.05
N ALA A 74 -7.32 14.39 2.16
CA ALA A 74 -7.44 14.97 3.49
C ALA A 74 -6.53 16.20 3.64
N ALA A 75 -5.25 16.09 3.26
CA ALA A 75 -4.31 17.21 3.33
C ALA A 75 -4.72 18.37 2.41
N ALA A 76 -5.05 18.07 1.15
CA ALA A 76 -5.45 19.07 0.16
C ALA A 76 -6.69 19.86 0.60
N SER A 77 -7.67 19.22 1.23
CA SER A 77 -8.88 19.88 1.73
C SER A 77 -8.63 20.97 2.78
N THR A 78 -7.46 20.96 3.43
CA THR A 78 -7.10 21.94 4.46
C THR A 78 -6.35 23.17 3.92
N LEU A 79 -5.91 23.13 2.66
CA LEU A 79 -5.16 24.21 2.03
C LEU A 79 -6.10 25.36 1.63
N LYS A 80 -5.84 26.55 2.16
CA LYS A 80 -6.59 27.79 1.86
C LYS A 80 -5.94 28.65 0.77
N GLY A 81 -4.77 28.23 0.27
CA GLY A 81 -3.95 28.95 -0.71
C GLY A 81 -2.45 28.85 -0.40
N GLY A 82 -1.61 29.26 -1.37
CA GLY A 82 -0.15 29.27 -1.24
C GLY A 82 0.57 28.22 -2.12
N SER A 83 1.90 28.15 -1.97
CA SER A 83 2.75 27.20 -2.70
C SER A 83 2.94 25.91 -1.91
N VAL A 84 2.91 24.77 -2.59
CA VAL A 84 3.14 23.44 -1.98
C VAL A 84 4.44 22.84 -2.49
N ALA A 85 5.23 22.27 -1.57
CA ALA A 85 6.40 21.46 -1.87
C ALA A 85 6.26 20.07 -1.24
N PHE A 86 6.91 19.07 -1.85
CA PHE A 86 6.88 17.70 -1.36
C PHE A 86 8.27 17.24 -0.93
N LEU A 87 8.34 16.55 0.21
CA LEU A 87 9.52 15.82 0.69
C LEU A 87 9.09 14.41 1.08
N ALA A 88 9.68 13.40 0.46
CA ALA A 88 9.32 12.00 0.71
C ALA A 88 10.52 11.05 0.51
N GLN A 89 10.43 9.85 1.07
CA GLN A 89 11.44 8.80 0.88
C GLN A 89 11.40 8.27 -0.57
N ASP A 90 12.55 7.96 -1.16
CA ASP A 90 12.63 7.46 -2.54
C ASP A 90 12.35 5.96 -2.67
N TYR A 91 11.10 5.57 -2.41
CA TYR A 91 10.59 4.23 -2.74
C TYR A 91 9.10 4.30 -3.10
N ALA A 92 8.46 3.14 -3.27
CA ALA A 92 7.06 3.01 -3.66
C ALA A 92 6.12 3.95 -2.89
N PHE A 93 6.20 4.00 -1.55
CA PHE A 93 5.36 4.89 -0.75
C PHE A 93 5.58 6.37 -1.10
N GLY A 94 6.82 6.88 -1.08
CA GLY A 94 7.04 8.31 -1.24
C GLY A 94 6.73 8.80 -2.65
N ARG A 95 7.01 7.98 -3.68
CA ARG A 95 6.61 8.28 -5.06
C ARG A 95 5.09 8.31 -5.21
N ASP A 96 4.41 7.36 -4.59
CA ASP A 96 2.96 7.27 -4.60
C ASP A 96 2.32 8.44 -3.83
N ALA A 97 2.84 8.80 -2.65
CA ALA A 97 2.39 9.95 -1.87
C ALA A 97 2.53 11.28 -2.62
N ILE A 98 3.64 11.49 -3.36
CA ILE A 98 3.81 12.69 -4.19
C ILE A 98 2.78 12.73 -5.32
N LYS A 99 2.57 11.59 -6.00
CA LYS A 99 1.58 11.50 -7.08
C LYS A 99 0.17 11.76 -6.52
N ALA A 100 -0.22 11.04 -5.47
CA ALA A 100 -1.51 11.18 -4.79
C ALA A 100 -1.74 12.61 -4.31
N GLY A 101 -0.74 13.25 -3.71
CA GLY A 101 -0.84 14.65 -3.30
C GLY A 101 -1.06 15.61 -4.47
N LYS A 102 -0.34 15.44 -5.59
CA LYS A 102 -0.55 16.24 -6.80
C LYS A 102 -1.93 16.04 -7.41
N ASP A 103 -2.43 14.80 -7.42
CA ASP A 103 -3.74 14.48 -7.96
C ASP A 103 -4.85 15.03 -7.04
N ALA A 104 -4.68 14.92 -5.72
CA ALA A 104 -5.59 15.48 -4.73
C ALA A 104 -5.70 17.02 -4.82
N LEU A 105 -4.57 17.73 -4.92
CA LEU A 105 -4.55 19.19 -5.09
C LEU A 105 -5.24 19.69 -6.37
N LYS A 106 -5.40 18.83 -7.38
CA LYS A 106 -6.17 19.15 -8.61
C LYS A 106 -7.66 18.84 -8.45
N ALA A 107 -8.00 17.92 -7.55
CA ALA A 107 -9.36 17.46 -7.32
C ALA A 107 -10.11 18.29 -6.27
N THR A 108 -9.39 19.11 -5.49
CA THR A 108 -9.92 20.04 -4.48
C THR A 108 -9.66 21.47 -4.90
#